data_AF-A0A0D0CSS9-F1
#
_entry.id   AF-A0A0D0CSS9-F1
#
_cell.length_a   1.000
_cell.length_b   1.000
_cell.length_c   1.000
_cell.angle_alpha   90.00
_cell.angle_beta   90.00
_cell.angle_gamma   90.00
#
_symmetry.space_group_name_H-M   'P 1'
#
loop_
_entity.id
_entity.type
_entity.pdbx_description
1 polymer ?
#
loop_
_entity_poly.entity_id
_entity_poly.type
_entity_poly.pdbx_seq_one_letter_code
_entity_poly.pdbx_strand_id
1 'polypeptide(L)'
;MKCVDMLKEGLTKLHNQIRDHKTKLEIELKAGWLISEADQDWLDGDGNLVDDERVVEALDNASDYEQGLEGLSLQDKLIVEKLQKLAGKGRIPSNKHNYKFFRILKCWAMGSKFIVHTGSTVNGDTVATGKKPRPLPEKKENATLQQ
;
A
#
# COMPACT_ATOMS: atom_id res chain seq x y z
N MET A 1 18.86 -9.89 -5.63
CA MET A 1 17.61 -9.69 -6.39
C MET A 1 17.46 -8.20 -6.62
N LYS A 2 17.53 -7.81 -7.89
CA LYS A 2 17.47 -6.42 -8.33
C LYS A 2 16.04 -5.95 -8.06
N CYS A 3 15.83 -4.75 -7.52
CA CYS A 3 14.52 -4.32 -7.02
C CYS A 3 13.35 -4.55 -8.00
N VAL A 4 13.62 -4.48 -9.30
CA VAL A 4 12.67 -4.75 -10.37
C VAL A 4 12.21 -6.22 -10.44
N ASP A 5 13.07 -7.20 -10.15
CA ASP A 5 12.69 -8.63 -10.16
C ASP A 5 11.54 -8.90 -9.18
N MET A 6 11.59 -8.24 -8.03
CA MET A 6 10.54 -8.31 -7.00
C MET A 6 9.24 -7.65 -7.47
N LEU A 7 9.33 -6.52 -8.19
CA LEU A 7 8.14 -5.86 -8.75
C LEU A 7 7.47 -6.74 -9.80
N LYS A 8 8.27 -7.40 -10.65
CA LYS A 8 7.78 -8.39 -11.63
C LYS A 8 7.09 -9.58 -10.96
N GLU A 9 7.61 -10.05 -9.82
CA GLU A 9 6.95 -11.09 -9.03
C GLU A 9 5.59 -10.62 -8.47
N GLY A 10 5.56 -9.42 -7.89
CA GLY A 10 4.32 -8.79 -7.40
C GLY A 10 3.28 -8.62 -8.49
N LEU A 11 3.72 -8.16 -9.67
CA LEU A 11 2.86 -7.98 -10.85
C LEU A 11 2.33 -9.31 -11.38
N THR A 12 3.14 -10.36 -11.38
CA THR A 12 2.71 -11.72 -11.77
C THR A 12 1.61 -12.24 -10.84
N LYS A 13 1.76 -12.04 -9.52
CA LYS A 13 0.74 -12.42 -8.54
C LYS A 13 -0.56 -11.65 -8.77
N LEU A 14 -0.47 -10.35 -9.03
CA LEU A 14 -1.61 -9.50 -9.33
C LEU A 14 -2.34 -9.94 -10.62
N HIS A 15 -1.58 -10.25 -11.67
CA HIS A 15 -2.11 -10.81 -12.92
C HIS A 15 -2.90 -12.09 -12.70
N ASN A 16 -2.37 -13.02 -11.91
CA ASN A 16 -3.06 -14.27 -11.61
C ASN A 16 -4.39 -14.02 -10.89
N GLN A 17 -4.42 -13.12 -9.90
CA GLN A 17 -5.64 -12.77 -9.17
C GLN A 17 -6.71 -12.18 -10.09
N ILE A 18 -6.31 -11.27 -10.98
CA ILE A 18 -7.24 -10.62 -11.91
C ILE A 18 -7.72 -11.58 -12.99
N ARG A 19 -6.83 -12.46 -13.48
CA ARG A 19 -7.19 -13.47 -14.47
C ARG A 19 -8.28 -14.41 -13.95
N ASP A 20 -8.19 -14.85 -12.70
CA ASP A 20 -9.17 -15.76 -12.11
C ASP A 20 -10.56 -15.10 -12.07
N HIS A 21 -10.61 -13.81 -11.69
CA HIS A 21 -11.87 -13.05 -11.68
C HIS A 21 -12.41 -12.79 -13.10
N LYS A 22 -11.56 -12.35 -14.04
CA LYS A 22 -11.96 -12.16 -15.45
C LYS A 22 -12.50 -13.44 -16.07
N THR A 23 -11.87 -14.58 -15.79
CA THR A 23 -12.32 -15.89 -16.28
C THR A 23 -13.73 -16.22 -15.76
N LYS A 24 -14.01 -15.93 -14.49
CA LYS A 24 -15.35 -16.10 -13.92
C LYS A 24 -16.38 -15.22 -14.64
N LEU A 25 -16.09 -13.94 -14.83
CA LEU A 25 -16.97 -13.01 -15.53
C LEU A 25 -17.20 -13.42 -16.99
N GLU A 26 -16.17 -13.93 -17.67
CA GLU A 26 -16.31 -14.46 -19.03
C GLU A 26 -17.22 -15.69 -19.10
N ILE A 27 -17.20 -16.57 -18.10
CA ILE A 27 -18.10 -17.73 -18.03
C ILE A 27 -19.55 -17.27 -17.83
N GLU A 28 -19.78 -16.33 -16.91
CA GLU A 28 -21.10 -15.76 -16.64
C GLU A 28 -21.65 -15.05 -17.89
N LEU A 29 -20.82 -14.27 -18.58
CA LEU A 29 -21.20 -13.60 -19.82
C LEU A 29 -21.53 -14.61 -20.94
N LYS A 30 -20.76 -15.69 -21.08
CA LYS A 30 -21.04 -16.78 -22.02
C LYS A 30 -22.34 -17.54 -21.69
N ALA A 31 -22.72 -17.59 -20.41
CA ALA A 31 -24.00 -18.13 -19.97
C ALA A 31 -25.18 -17.15 -20.21
N GLY A 32 -24.92 -15.97 -20.79
CA GLY A 32 -25.92 -14.94 -21.07
C GLY A 32 -26.28 -14.10 -19.85
N TRP A 33 -25.49 -14.17 -18.78
CA TRP A 33 -25.70 -13.33 -17.59
C TRP A 33 -25.12 -11.95 -17.84
N LEU A 34 -25.78 -10.94 -17.28
CA LEU A 34 -25.28 -9.57 -17.30
C LEU A 34 -24.19 -9.40 -16.25
N ILE A 35 -23.14 -8.66 -16.60
CA ILE A 35 -22.10 -8.23 -15.67
C ILE A 35 -22.72 -7.16 -14.77
N SER A 36 -22.44 -7.24 -13.46
CA SER A 36 -22.94 -6.23 -12.52
C SER A 36 -22.19 -4.90 -12.68
N GLU A 37 -22.82 -3.79 -12.27
CA GLU A 37 -22.14 -2.48 -12.25
C GLU A 37 -20.86 -2.52 -11.42
N ALA A 38 -20.87 -3.22 -10.28
CA ALA A 38 -19.69 -3.38 -9.44
C ALA A 38 -18.55 -4.14 -10.14
N ASP A 39 -18.87 -5.15 -10.95
CA ASP A 39 -17.86 -5.88 -11.74
C ASP A 39 -17.32 -5.03 -12.88
N GLN A 40 -18.15 -4.17 -13.48
CA GLN A 40 -17.72 -3.21 -14.50
C GLN A 40 -16.78 -2.15 -13.89
N ASP A 41 -17.17 -1.54 -12.78
CA ASP A 41 -16.33 -0.60 -12.04
C ASP A 41 -14.99 -1.24 -11.63
N TRP A 42 -15.04 -2.51 -11.22
CA TRP A 42 -13.84 -3.28 -10.92
C TRP A 42 -12.96 -3.49 -12.15
N LEU A 43 -13.52 -3.79 -13.32
CA LEU A 43 -12.78 -3.96 -14.58
C LEU A 43 -12.08 -2.67 -15.03
N ASP A 44 -12.72 -1.52 -14.83
CA ASP A 44 -12.17 -0.20 -15.18
C ASP A 44 -11.10 0.26 -14.17
N GLY A 45 -11.26 -0.14 -12.90
CA GLY A 45 -10.34 0.15 -11.80
C GLY A 45 -9.31 -0.98 -11.58
N ASP A 46 -9.48 -1.74 -10.50
CA ASP A 46 -8.50 -2.72 -10.02
C ASP A 46 -8.19 -3.85 -11.03
N GLY A 47 -9.11 -4.16 -11.93
CA GLY A 47 -8.97 -5.14 -13.01
C GLY A 47 -8.17 -4.62 -14.21
N ASN A 48 -7.86 -3.33 -14.25
CA ASN A 48 -7.04 -2.69 -15.26
C ASN A 48 -5.59 -2.56 -14.77
N LEU A 49 -4.67 -3.27 -15.44
CA LEU A 49 -3.26 -3.33 -15.03
C LEU A 49 -2.34 -2.46 -15.88
N VAL A 50 -2.87 -1.65 -16.80
CA VAL A 50 -2.06 -0.88 -17.74
C VAL A 50 -1.09 0.05 -17.01
N ASP A 51 -1.54 0.72 -15.94
CA ASP A 51 -0.66 1.57 -15.14
C ASP A 51 0.38 0.74 -14.37
N ASP A 52 -0.02 -0.38 -13.76
CA ASP A 52 0.88 -1.28 -13.02
C ASP A 52 2.01 -1.82 -13.92
N GLU A 53 1.69 -2.24 -15.14
CA GLU A 53 2.66 -2.73 -16.12
C GLU A 53 3.61 -1.63 -16.60
N ARG A 54 3.07 -0.45 -16.94
CA ARG A 54 3.86 0.70 -17.39
C ARG A 54 4.90 1.10 -16.35
N VAL A 55 4.53 1.11 -15.08
CA VAL A 55 5.44 1.48 -13.98
C VAL A 55 6.59 0.48 -13.86
N VAL A 56 6.30 -0.81 -13.94
CA VAL A 56 7.35 -1.85 -13.87
C VAL A 56 8.28 -1.77 -15.08
N GLU A 57 7.74 -1.58 -16.28
CA GLU A 57 8.53 -1.41 -17.50
C GLU A 57 9.42 -0.16 -17.44
N ALA A 58 8.89 0.97 -16.97
CA ALA A 58 9.66 2.20 -16.82
C ALA A 58 10.84 2.02 -15.86
N LEU A 59 10.66 1.28 -14.76
CA LEU A 59 11.72 0.99 -13.80
C LEU A 59 12.71 -0.09 -14.30
N ASP A 60 12.26 -1.02 -15.14
CA ASP A 60 13.13 -2.04 -15.76
C ASP A 60 14.04 -1.43 -16.83
N ASN A 61 13.53 -0.45 -17.58
CA ASN A 61 14.27 0.27 -18.61
C ASN A 61 15.12 1.41 -18.06
N ALA A 62 14.94 1.81 -16.80
CA ALA A 62 15.76 2.83 -16.17
C ALA A 62 17.19 2.32 -15.96
N SER A 63 18.17 3.15 -16.34
CA SER A 63 19.59 2.82 -16.10
C SER A 63 19.94 2.75 -14.61
N ASP A 64 19.23 3.53 -13.78
CA ASP A 64 19.34 3.52 -12.33
C ASP A 64 17.94 3.46 -11.71
N TYR A 65 17.73 2.48 -10.84
CA TYR A 65 16.43 2.21 -10.23
C TYR A 65 15.98 3.34 -9.30
N GLU A 66 16.89 3.94 -8.53
CA GLU A 66 16.54 4.99 -7.57
C GLU A 66 16.17 6.28 -8.29
N GLN A 67 16.92 6.62 -9.34
CA GLN A 67 16.59 7.75 -10.21
C GLN A 67 15.25 7.53 -10.92
N GLY A 68 14.99 6.33 -11.43
CA GLY A 68 13.70 5.97 -12.01
C GLY A 68 12.56 6.11 -11.01
N LEU A 69 12.76 5.62 -9.79
CA LEU A 69 11.78 5.67 -8.70
C LEU A 69 11.53 7.11 -8.23
N GLU A 70 12.54 7.98 -8.18
CA GLU A 70 12.37 9.38 -7.82
C GLU A 70 11.55 10.14 -8.88
N GLY A 71 11.78 9.84 -10.16
CA GLY A 71 11.07 10.42 -11.31
C GLY A 71 9.61 10.01 -11.45
N LEU A 72 9.15 8.98 -10.72
CA LEU A 72 7.76 8.53 -10.76
C LEU A 72 6.79 9.54 -10.11
N SER A 73 5.56 9.58 -10.64
CA SER A 73 4.47 10.32 -10.03
C SER A 73 4.07 9.73 -8.67
N LEU A 74 3.28 10.47 -7.88
CA LEU A 74 2.77 9.94 -6.61
C LEU A 74 1.91 8.69 -6.81
N GLN A 75 1.14 8.60 -7.89
CA GLN A 75 0.31 7.43 -8.19
C GLN A 75 1.17 6.23 -8.56
N ASP A 76 2.15 6.41 -9.45
CA ASP A 76 3.06 5.35 -9.85
C ASP A 76 3.87 4.82 -8.65
N LYS A 77 4.22 5.68 -7.69
CA LYS A 77 4.86 5.27 -6.44
C LYS A 77 3.97 4.39 -5.55
N LEU A 78 2.65 4.64 -5.53
CA LEU A 78 1.70 3.79 -4.81
C LEU A 78 1.58 2.41 -5.46
N ILE A 79 1.66 2.35 -6.79
CA ILE A 79 1.72 1.08 -7.54
C ILE A 79 2.96 0.29 -7.13
N VAL A 80 4.14 0.91 -7.09
CA VAL A 80 5.37 0.24 -6.63
C VAL A 80 5.18 -0.34 -5.23
N GLU A 81 4.58 0.40 -4.29
CA GLU A 81 4.30 -0.08 -2.94
C GLU A 81 3.33 -1.28 -2.93
N LYS A 82 2.25 -1.21 -3.71
CA LYS A 82 1.27 -2.30 -3.88
C LYS A 82 1.97 -3.58 -4.38
N LEU A 83 2.80 -3.48 -5.42
CA LEU A 83 3.52 -4.63 -5.98
C LEU A 83 4.54 -5.22 -5.01
N GLN A 84 5.26 -4.39 -4.26
CA GLN A 84 6.18 -4.85 -3.20
C GLN A 84 5.47 -5.63 -2.08
N LYS A 85 4.27 -5.19 -1.70
CA LYS A 85 3.44 -5.90 -0.72
C LYS A 85 3.02 -7.28 -1.23
N LEU A 86 2.58 -7.37 -2.48
CA LEU A 86 2.20 -8.65 -3.12
C LEU A 86 3.38 -9.62 -3.28
N ALA A 87 4.57 -9.09 -3.55
CA ALA A 87 5.81 -9.87 -3.57
C ALA A 87 6.22 -10.39 -2.17
N GLY A 88 5.55 -9.98 -1.10
CA GLY A 88 5.78 -10.49 0.26
C GLY A 88 6.87 -9.77 1.04
N LYS A 89 7.28 -8.56 0.62
CA LYS A 89 8.43 -7.84 1.21
C LYS A 89 8.06 -6.57 2.02
N GLY A 90 6.83 -6.43 2.52
CA GLY A 90 6.41 -5.30 3.35
C GLY A 90 5.60 -5.69 4.58
N ARG A 91 6.03 -5.26 5.78
CA ARG A 91 5.20 -5.31 6.99
C ARG A 91 3.93 -4.51 6.73
N ILE A 92 2.77 -5.11 7.00
CA ILE A 92 1.43 -4.51 6.89
C ILE A 92 1.39 -3.16 7.64
N PRO A 93 1.22 -2.00 6.97
CA PRO A 93 0.65 -0.83 7.61
C PRO A 93 -0.85 -0.89 7.34
N SER A 94 -1.60 -1.24 8.39
CA SER A 94 -3.06 -1.12 8.42
C SER A 94 -3.48 0.31 8.04
N ASN A 95 -4.53 0.39 7.23
CA ASN A 95 -5.22 1.61 6.79
C ASN A 95 -5.07 2.80 7.74
N LYS A 96 -4.25 3.77 7.35
CA LYS A 96 -4.43 5.20 7.67
C LYS A 96 -3.48 6.01 6.80
N HIS A 97 -4.04 6.67 5.80
CA HIS A 97 -3.40 7.74 5.05
C HIS A 97 -2.57 8.63 5.97
N ASN A 98 -1.26 8.68 5.74
CA ASN A 98 -0.41 9.79 6.12
C ASN A 98 0.87 9.78 5.27
N TYR A 99 1.00 10.84 4.49
CA TYR A 99 1.99 11.22 3.48
C TYR A 99 3.43 11.37 4.02
N LYS A 100 3.77 10.73 5.15
CA LYS A 100 5.06 10.89 5.85
C LYS A 100 6.01 9.69 5.69
N PHE A 101 5.61 8.65 4.94
CA PHE A 101 6.42 7.42 4.80
C PHE A 101 7.55 7.52 3.76
N PHE A 102 7.61 8.60 2.97
CA PHE A 102 8.73 8.88 2.05
C PHE A 102 10.11 8.97 2.74
N ARG A 103 10.17 9.06 4.09
CA ARG A 103 11.43 9.02 4.85
C ARG A 103 12.00 7.63 5.08
N ILE A 104 11.22 6.56 4.93
CA ILE A 104 11.68 5.18 5.22
C ILE A 104 12.30 4.52 3.98
N LEU A 105 12.08 5.07 2.78
CA LEU A 105 12.78 4.64 1.57
C LEU A 105 14.31 4.83 1.67
N LYS A 106 14.79 5.67 2.59
CA LYS A 106 16.22 5.86 2.88
C LYS A 106 16.89 4.64 3.55
N CYS A 107 16.15 3.60 3.93
CA CYS A 107 16.66 2.51 4.77
C CYS A 107 17.45 1.41 4.06
N TRP A 108 17.66 1.43 2.74
CA TRP A 108 18.44 0.37 2.07
C TRP A 108 19.73 0.85 1.38
N ALA A 109 20.06 2.14 1.44
CA ALA A 109 21.26 2.72 0.80
C ALA A 109 22.41 3.07 1.77
N MET A 110 22.45 2.53 2.99
CA MET A 110 23.61 2.71 3.87
C MET A 110 24.08 1.41 4.50
N GLY A 111 24.80 0.63 3.69
CA GLY A 111 25.94 -0.15 4.17
C GLY A 111 27.14 0.75 4.49
N SER A 112 26.93 1.86 5.22
CA SER A 112 27.99 2.78 5.62
C SER A 112 27.77 3.28 7.04
N LYS A 113 28.77 2.96 7.85
CA LYS A 113 28.99 3.32 9.24
C LYS A 113 28.94 4.85 9.39
N PHE A 114 27.94 5.39 10.07
CA PHE A 114 27.99 6.77 10.56
C PHE A 114 27.64 6.81 12.04
N ILE A 115 28.69 6.84 12.85
CA ILE A 115 28.64 7.27 14.24
C ILE A 115 28.47 8.79 14.22
N VAL A 116 27.41 9.30 14.85
CA VAL A 116 27.43 10.67 15.38
C VAL A 116 27.06 10.59 16.85
N HIS A 117 28.08 10.73 17.67
CA HIS A 117 27.95 11.24 19.03
C HIS A 117 27.48 12.68 18.98
N THR A 118 26.40 12.98 19.71
CA THR A 118 26.32 14.21 20.51
C THR A 118 25.62 13.83 21.80
N GLY A 119 26.40 13.67 22.88
CA GLY A 119 25.86 13.73 24.23
C GLY A 119 25.45 15.16 24.56
N SER A 120 24.46 15.35 25.41
CA SER A 120 24.73 15.62 26.82
C SER A 120 23.44 15.76 27.62
N THR A 121 23.45 15.06 28.75
CA THR A 121 22.59 14.98 29.91
C THR A 121 22.29 16.32 30.60
N VAL A 122 21.12 16.45 31.25
CA VAL A 122 20.89 16.77 32.69
C VAL A 122 19.37 16.73 32.98
N ASN A 123 18.88 15.71 33.72
CA ASN A 123 18.66 15.62 35.17
C ASN A 123 17.32 16.25 35.66
N GLY A 124 16.58 15.49 36.49
CA GLY A 124 15.68 16.07 37.50
C GLY A 124 14.36 15.33 37.74
N ASP A 125 14.37 14.41 38.69
CA ASP A 125 13.23 13.68 39.28
C ASP A 125 12.15 14.58 39.92
N THR A 126 10.85 14.19 39.87
CA THR A 126 9.99 13.99 41.08
C THR A 126 8.59 13.40 40.76
N VAL A 127 8.35 12.18 41.27
CA VAL A 127 7.24 11.71 42.14
C VAL A 127 5.75 12.08 41.86
N ALA A 128 5.01 11.03 41.47
CA ALA A 128 3.76 10.45 42.03
C ALA A 128 2.35 11.13 41.99
N THR A 129 1.38 10.21 42.05
CA THR A 129 -0.10 10.31 42.22
C THR A 129 -0.89 10.49 40.91
N GLY A 130 -1.98 9.80 40.58
CA GLY A 130 -2.78 8.75 41.20
C GLY A 130 -4.04 8.48 40.32
N LYS A 131 -4.43 7.20 40.20
CA LYS A 131 -5.77 6.63 39.91
C LYS A 131 -6.73 7.31 38.91
N LYS A 132 -7.18 6.57 37.87
CA LYS A 132 -8.54 5.96 37.72
C LYS A 132 -8.86 5.64 36.24
N PRO A 133 -9.44 4.46 35.88
CA PRO A 133 -9.78 4.12 34.49
C PRO A 133 -11.22 4.50 34.06
N ARG A 134 -11.31 4.96 32.79
CA ARG A 134 -12.35 4.89 31.73
C ARG A 134 -13.85 5.14 32.06
N PRO A 135 -14.58 5.80 31.13
CA PRO A 135 -15.83 5.23 30.62
C PRO A 135 -15.89 5.12 29.08
N LEU A 136 -16.61 4.09 28.60
CA LEU A 136 -16.99 3.86 27.21
C LEU A 136 -18.05 4.88 26.73
N PRO A 137 -18.10 5.21 25.43
CA PRO A 137 -19.23 5.94 24.87
C PRO A 137 -20.45 5.03 24.64
N GLU A 138 -21.58 5.42 25.22
CA GLU A 138 -22.93 4.85 25.03
C GLU A 138 -23.44 5.05 23.60
N LYS A 139 -24.12 4.02 23.10
CA LYS A 139 -24.95 4.06 21.89
C LYS A 139 -26.19 4.91 22.18
N LYS A 140 -26.44 5.92 21.36
CA LYS A 140 -27.75 6.58 21.29
C LYS A 140 -28.49 6.04 20.07
N GLU A 141 -29.49 5.21 20.34
CA GLU A 141 -30.57 4.87 19.45
C GLU A 141 -31.43 6.12 19.29
N ASN A 142 -31.64 6.59 18.06
CA ASN A 142 -32.66 7.60 17.79
C ASN A 142 -33.77 6.94 16.97
N ALA A 143 -34.97 7.05 17.54
CA ALA A 143 -36.19 6.41 17.13
C ALA A 143 -36.83 7.09 15.91
N THR A 144 -37.49 6.24 15.14
CA THR A 144 -38.59 6.44 14.20
C THR A 144 -39.52 7.61 14.55
N LEU A 145 -39.82 8.44 13.55
CA LEU A 145 -41.04 9.23 13.50
C LEU A 145 -41.69 9.01 12.13
N GLN A 146 -42.71 8.15 12.13
CA GLN A 146 -43.77 8.17 11.13
C GLN A 146 -44.82 9.19 11.58
N GLN A 147 -45.26 10.07 10.69
CA GLN A 147 -46.56 10.04 10.01
C GLN A 147 -46.75 11.33 9.21
#